data_AF-A0A7Y6IVC6-F1
#
_entry.id   AF-A0A7Y6IVC6-F1
#
_cell.length_a   1.000
_cell.length_b   1.000
_cell.length_c   1.000
_cell.angle_alpha   90.00
_cell.angle_beta   90.00
_cell.angle_gamma   90.00
#
_symmetry.space_group_name_H-M   'P 1'
#
loop_
_entity.id
_entity.type
_entity.pdbx_description
1 polymer ?
#
loop_
_entity_poly.entity_id
_entity_poly.type
_entity_poly.pdbx_seq_one_letter_code
_entity_poly.pdbx_strand_id
1 'polypeptide(L)'
;MSKHLAAALALAAALTACGTTTSAQTARPSTAPAAAAEQKGSLDTSPLRVAAADFQAAESPEALAAGRPIVAAGVIDGWQQGPILESYPNGPLDYRIVLRVRITEPLKGVAGRASIANGLIHIALDQGPVIRDDALPADQWKPEKDVQDFATAMPPGTRVLVFPREMPEGALGKVRDAGAALPPRAKLMSVPPQGIVLEDPALKARAIDGQTALVGGREPLNVGGSAWSEPKNMDELVARLKQRGFDE
;
A
#
# COMPACT_ATOMS: atom_id res chain seq x y z
N MET A 1 74.45 -31.58 -18.34
CA MET A 1 74.29 -30.91 -17.02
C MET A 1 73.15 -31.62 -16.29
N SER A 2 73.46 -32.12 -15.08
CA SER A 2 72.58 -32.60 -13.99
C SER A 2 71.39 -33.50 -14.35
N LYS A 3 71.53 -34.83 -14.32
CA LYS A 3 71.36 -35.75 -13.16
C LYS A 3 69.92 -35.85 -12.63
N HIS A 4 69.35 -37.05 -12.83
CA HIS A 4 68.14 -37.59 -12.23
C HIS A 4 68.19 -37.62 -10.68
N LEU A 5 67.05 -37.38 -10.03
CA LEU A 5 66.68 -37.90 -8.71
C LEU A 5 65.20 -38.33 -8.79
N ALA A 6 64.91 -39.64 -8.72
CA ALA A 6 64.59 -40.41 -7.51
C ALA A 6 63.09 -40.26 -7.16
N ALA A 7 62.22 -41.23 -7.48
CA ALA A 7 62.05 -42.56 -6.90
C ALA A 7 61.19 -42.59 -5.62
N ALA A 8 60.35 -43.63 -5.60
CA ALA A 8 59.77 -44.31 -4.44
C ALA A 8 58.43 -43.82 -3.86
N LEU A 9 57.42 -44.65 -4.16
CA LEU A 9 56.31 -45.04 -3.29
C LEU A 9 56.73 -45.18 -1.81
N ALA A 10 55.87 -44.73 -0.90
CA ALA A 10 55.67 -45.37 0.39
C ALA A 10 54.21 -45.26 0.82
N LEU A 11 53.60 -46.42 1.09
CA LEU A 11 52.30 -46.60 1.72
C LEU A 11 52.31 -45.99 3.14
N ALA A 12 51.21 -45.35 3.52
CA ALA A 12 50.76 -45.31 4.90
C ALA A 12 49.26 -45.59 4.95
N ALA A 13 48.92 -46.57 5.79
CA ALA A 13 47.60 -47.16 5.94
C ALA A 13 46.65 -46.29 6.76
N ALA A 14 45.35 -46.51 6.48
CA ALA A 14 44.21 -46.50 7.39
C ALA A 14 43.98 -45.27 8.27
N LEU A 15 42.80 -44.65 8.11
CA LEU A 15 41.79 -44.62 9.17
C LEU A 15 40.43 -44.32 8.52
N THR A 16 39.57 -45.34 8.52
CA THR A 16 38.13 -45.23 8.30
C THR A 16 37.53 -44.36 9.39
N ALA A 17 37.06 -43.17 9.02
CA ALA A 17 36.11 -42.39 9.79
C ALA A 17 34.85 -42.19 8.94
N CYS A 18 33.76 -42.78 9.40
CA CYS A 18 32.41 -42.51 8.90
C CYS A 18 32.12 -41.01 9.07
N GLY A 19 32.25 -40.26 7.99
CA GLY A 19 31.77 -38.89 7.89
C GLY A 19 30.59 -38.88 6.93
N THR A 20 29.38 -38.85 7.49
CA THR A 20 28.15 -38.52 6.77
C THR A 20 28.40 -37.33 5.85
N THR A 21 28.20 -37.55 4.55
CA THR A 21 28.12 -36.52 3.51
C THR A 21 26.93 -35.63 3.80
N THR A 22 27.13 -34.63 4.66
CA THR A 22 26.29 -33.44 4.68
C THR A 22 26.69 -32.65 3.45
N SER A 23 25.94 -32.82 2.36
CA SER A 23 25.97 -31.89 1.24
C SER A 23 25.93 -30.49 1.81
N ALA A 24 27.01 -29.74 1.62
CA ALA A 24 27.03 -28.31 1.84
C ALA A 24 26.05 -27.69 0.84
N GLN A 25 24.77 -27.67 1.23
CA GLN A 25 23.78 -26.83 0.64
C GLN A 25 24.23 -25.43 0.99
N THR A 26 24.90 -24.78 0.03
CA THR A 26 25.15 -23.35 0.00
C THR A 26 23.92 -22.68 0.56
N ALA A 27 24.02 -22.20 1.80
CA ALA A 27 22.97 -21.44 2.42
C ALA A 27 22.78 -20.24 1.50
N ARG A 28 21.72 -20.25 0.70
CA ARG A 28 21.19 -19.02 0.14
C ARG A 28 21.07 -18.08 1.33
N PRO A 29 21.53 -16.82 1.23
CA PRO A 29 21.19 -15.85 2.24
C PRO A 29 19.68 -15.91 2.36
N SER A 30 19.21 -16.40 3.51
CA SER A 30 17.82 -16.35 3.87
C SER A 30 17.51 -14.88 3.87
N THR A 31 16.83 -14.41 2.82
CA THR A 31 16.08 -13.18 2.86
C THR A 31 15.15 -13.35 4.06
N ALA A 32 15.57 -12.82 5.20
CA ALA A 32 14.66 -12.50 6.29
C ALA A 32 13.44 -11.85 5.62
N PRO A 33 12.21 -12.28 5.94
CA PRO A 33 11.06 -11.70 5.29
C PRO A 33 11.13 -10.19 5.50
N ALA A 34 11.16 -9.42 4.42
CA ALA A 34 11.08 -7.95 4.42
C ALA A 34 9.73 -7.43 4.97
N ALA A 35 8.99 -8.31 5.66
CA ALA A 35 7.83 -8.06 6.48
C ALA A 35 8.22 -8.22 7.96
N ALA A 36 9.22 -7.47 8.44
CA ALA A 36 9.17 -6.99 9.82
C ALA A 36 7.98 -6.01 9.87
N ALA A 37 6.80 -6.64 9.92
CA ALA A 37 5.53 -6.13 9.49
C ALA A 37 5.06 -5.05 10.45
N GLU A 38 4.33 -4.08 9.90
CA GLU A 38 3.43 -3.27 10.71
C GLU A 38 2.74 -4.14 11.76
N GLN A 39 2.66 -3.62 12.96
CA GLN A 39 2.13 -4.40 14.05
C GLN A 39 0.67 -4.74 13.83
N LYS A 40 0.26 -5.88 14.39
CA LYS A 40 -1.14 -6.28 14.37
C LYS A 40 -1.99 -5.32 15.22
N GLY A 41 -2.60 -4.36 14.53
CA GLY A 41 -3.56 -3.42 15.07
C GLY A 41 -4.99 -3.94 15.02
N SER A 42 -5.93 -3.00 15.01
CA SER A 42 -7.37 -3.23 14.88
C SER A 42 -7.91 -3.01 13.46
N LEU A 43 -7.22 -2.21 12.65
CA LEU A 43 -7.57 -1.96 11.25
C LEU A 43 -7.16 -3.15 10.39
N ASP A 44 -8.02 -3.50 9.42
CA ASP A 44 -7.70 -4.45 8.37
C ASP A 44 -7.45 -3.70 7.06
N THR A 45 -6.20 -3.66 6.61
CA THR A 45 -5.82 -3.03 5.35
C THR A 45 -5.78 -4.00 4.18
N SER A 46 -6.08 -5.29 4.41
CA SER A 46 -6.07 -6.31 3.35
C SER A 46 -6.99 -5.98 2.16
N PRO A 47 -8.17 -5.33 2.32
CA PRO A 47 -8.98 -4.93 1.16
C PRO A 47 -8.30 -3.89 0.25
N LEU A 48 -7.27 -3.18 0.73
CA LEU A 48 -6.50 -2.23 -0.08
C LEU A 48 -5.30 -2.87 -0.79
N ARG A 49 -4.90 -4.07 -0.39
CA ARG A 49 -3.65 -4.75 -0.80
C ARG A 49 -3.95 -5.85 -1.82
N VAL A 50 -4.64 -5.46 -2.89
CA VAL A 50 -5.20 -6.39 -3.88
C VAL A 50 -4.23 -6.81 -4.97
N ALA A 51 -3.14 -6.06 -5.17
CA ALA A 51 -2.12 -6.36 -6.16
C ALA A 51 -0.76 -5.87 -5.68
N ALA A 52 0.29 -6.66 -5.95
CA ALA A 52 1.66 -6.19 -5.81
C ALA A 52 1.96 -5.21 -6.95
N ALA A 53 2.45 -4.02 -6.58
CA ALA A 53 2.92 -3.06 -7.56
C ALA A 53 4.45 -3.09 -7.64
N ASP A 54 5.01 -3.08 -8.84
CA ASP A 54 6.39 -2.66 -9.04
C ASP A 54 6.40 -1.12 -9.13
N PHE A 55 7.06 -0.45 -8.19
CA PHE A 55 7.10 1.00 -8.13
C PHE A 55 8.39 1.49 -7.47
N GLN A 56 8.80 2.70 -7.85
CA GLN A 56 9.87 3.39 -7.14
C GLN A 56 9.32 3.97 -5.83
N ALA A 57 9.65 3.31 -4.71
CA ALA A 57 9.24 3.77 -3.40
C ALA A 57 9.91 5.10 -3.03
N ALA A 58 9.11 6.04 -2.51
CA ALA A 58 9.61 7.25 -1.90
C ALA A 58 10.23 6.91 -0.54
N GLU A 59 11.46 7.36 -0.31
CA GLU A 59 12.26 7.09 0.89
C GLU A 59 11.72 7.77 2.16
N SER A 60 10.80 8.74 2.01
CA SER A 60 10.19 9.44 3.15
C SER A 60 8.82 10.02 2.81
N PRO A 61 8.01 10.37 3.82
CA PRO A 61 6.75 11.08 3.62
C PRO A 61 6.93 12.41 2.88
N GLU A 62 8.00 13.15 3.15
CA GLU A 62 8.33 14.42 2.49
C GLU A 62 8.69 14.23 1.02
N ALA A 63 9.46 13.18 0.70
CA ALA A 63 9.83 12.87 -0.67
C ALA A 63 8.57 12.56 -1.50
N LEU A 64 7.61 11.83 -0.91
CA LEU A 64 6.32 11.62 -1.53
C LEU A 64 5.52 12.93 -1.63
N ALA A 65 5.41 13.71 -0.55
CA ALA A 65 4.70 14.98 -0.54
C ALA A 65 5.23 15.96 -1.61
N ALA A 66 6.54 16.02 -1.81
CA ALA A 66 7.18 16.88 -2.82
C ALA A 66 6.68 16.55 -4.23
N GLY A 67 6.62 15.25 -4.57
CA GLY A 67 6.19 14.76 -5.88
C GLY A 67 4.68 14.76 -6.13
N ARG A 68 3.87 15.15 -5.14
CA ARG A 68 2.39 15.07 -5.22
C ARG A 68 1.74 16.45 -5.20
N PRO A 69 0.69 16.67 -6.01
CA PRO A 69 0.04 17.98 -6.10
C PRO A 69 -0.86 18.27 -4.90
N ILE A 70 -1.33 17.22 -4.21
CA ILE A 70 -2.25 17.32 -3.08
C ILE A 70 -1.71 16.46 -1.95
N VAL A 71 -1.70 17.02 -0.74
CA VAL A 71 -1.43 16.33 0.52
C VAL A 71 -2.44 16.81 1.54
N ALA A 72 -3.15 15.90 2.19
CA ALA A 72 -4.16 16.26 3.18
C ALA A 72 -4.27 15.17 4.25
N ALA A 73 -4.39 15.60 5.50
CA ALA A 73 -4.79 14.75 6.61
C ALA A 73 -6.26 15.00 6.95
N GLY A 74 -6.92 13.96 7.45
CA GLY A 74 -8.35 13.95 7.65
C GLY A 74 -8.83 12.71 8.37
N VAL A 75 -10.11 12.47 8.21
CA VAL A 75 -10.77 11.24 8.64
C VAL A 75 -11.47 10.60 7.46
N ILE A 76 -11.56 9.27 7.47
CA ILE A 76 -12.47 8.55 6.59
C ILE A 76 -13.89 9.06 6.88
N ASP A 77 -14.53 9.63 5.88
CA ASP A 77 -15.92 10.03 5.94
C ASP A 77 -16.83 8.84 5.59
N GLY A 78 -16.37 7.98 4.68
CA GLY A 78 -17.03 6.73 4.35
C GLY A 78 -16.48 6.09 3.08
N TRP A 79 -17.19 5.06 2.64
CA TRP A 79 -16.91 4.30 1.43
C TRP A 79 -18.14 4.29 0.54
N GLN A 80 -17.95 4.27 -0.77
CA GLN A 80 -19.06 4.12 -1.72
C GLN A 80 -18.61 3.35 -2.95
N GLN A 81 -19.56 2.74 -3.65
CA GLN A 81 -19.30 2.09 -4.93
C GLN A 81 -18.79 3.13 -5.94
N GLY A 82 -17.64 2.86 -6.53
CA GLY A 82 -17.05 3.64 -7.62
C GLY A 82 -17.45 3.11 -8.99
N PRO A 83 -16.86 3.68 -10.06
CA PRO A 83 -17.10 3.25 -11.42
C PRO A 83 -16.82 1.77 -11.65
N ILE A 84 -17.60 1.15 -12.54
CA ILE A 84 -17.39 -0.20 -13.04
C ILE A 84 -16.86 -0.08 -14.47
N LEU A 85 -15.69 -0.64 -14.71
CA LEU A 85 -14.96 -0.49 -15.96
C LEU A 85 -14.98 -1.79 -16.77
N GLU A 86 -14.92 -1.65 -18.09
CA GLU A 86 -14.75 -2.76 -19.01
C GLU A 86 -13.30 -2.76 -19.53
N SER A 87 -12.49 -3.70 -19.03
CA SER A 87 -11.10 -3.87 -19.48
C SER A 87 -11.00 -4.44 -20.90
N TYR A 88 -11.88 -5.37 -21.25
CA TYR A 88 -11.99 -5.93 -22.60
C TYR A 88 -13.40 -6.45 -22.87
N PRO A 89 -13.82 -6.53 -24.16
CA PRO A 89 -15.17 -6.94 -24.52
C PRO A 89 -15.55 -8.31 -23.96
N ASN A 90 -16.72 -8.38 -23.31
CA ASN A 90 -17.30 -9.59 -22.71
C ASN A 90 -16.42 -10.24 -21.60
N GLY A 91 -15.45 -9.49 -21.06
CA GLY A 91 -14.64 -9.94 -19.94
C GLY A 91 -15.27 -9.65 -18.57
N PRO A 92 -14.61 -10.10 -17.48
CA PRO A 92 -14.90 -9.62 -16.14
C PRO A 92 -14.75 -8.11 -16.07
N LEU A 93 -15.61 -7.48 -15.27
CA LEU A 93 -15.57 -6.04 -15.05
C LEU A 93 -14.59 -5.68 -13.94
N ASP A 94 -13.93 -4.52 -14.07
CA ASP A 94 -13.09 -3.98 -13.01
C ASP A 94 -13.92 -3.05 -12.13
N TYR A 95 -14.11 -3.46 -10.90
CA TYR A 95 -14.88 -2.69 -9.93
C TYR A 95 -13.97 -1.73 -9.18
N ARG A 96 -14.40 -0.47 -9.07
CA ARG A 96 -13.74 0.53 -8.23
C ARG A 96 -14.52 0.75 -6.96
N ILE A 97 -13.80 0.95 -5.86
CA ILE A 97 -14.35 1.48 -4.62
C ILE A 97 -13.85 2.92 -4.45
N VAL A 98 -14.67 3.79 -3.86
CA VAL A 98 -14.28 5.17 -3.58
C VAL A 98 -14.16 5.36 -2.08
N LEU A 99 -12.93 5.69 -1.65
CA LEU A 99 -12.66 6.20 -0.31
C LEU A 99 -13.00 7.69 -0.26
N ARG A 100 -13.87 8.08 0.67
CA ARG A 100 -14.17 9.49 0.97
C ARG A 100 -13.37 9.93 2.19
N VAL A 101 -12.59 10.99 2.03
CA VAL A 101 -11.82 11.59 3.12
C VAL A 101 -12.34 12.99 3.38
N ARG A 102 -12.84 13.23 4.59
CA ARG A 102 -13.11 14.58 5.10
C ARG A 102 -11.82 15.17 5.61
N ILE A 103 -11.37 16.24 4.98
CA ILE A 103 -10.14 16.94 5.33
C ILE A 103 -10.33 17.62 6.68
N THR A 104 -9.40 17.41 7.59
CA THR A 104 -9.29 18.15 8.86
C THR A 104 -8.05 19.02 8.89
N GLU A 105 -7.00 18.63 8.16
CA GLU A 105 -5.74 19.37 8.06
C GLU A 105 -5.28 19.41 6.58
N PRO A 106 -5.53 20.52 5.87
CA PRO A 106 -4.93 20.74 4.56
C PRO A 106 -3.41 20.94 4.71
N LEU A 107 -2.61 20.32 3.84
CA LEU A 107 -1.14 20.42 3.89
C LEU A 107 -0.51 20.91 2.59
N LYS A 108 -1.10 20.56 1.44
CA LYS A 108 -0.64 21.01 0.13
C LYS A 108 -1.74 20.88 -0.92
N GLY A 109 -1.89 21.89 -1.74
CA GLY A 109 -2.79 21.94 -2.89
C GLY A 109 -4.27 21.75 -2.58
N VAL A 110 -4.74 22.02 -1.35
CA VAL A 110 -6.14 21.82 -0.96
C VAL A 110 -6.94 23.11 -1.09
N ALA A 111 -6.43 24.22 -0.56
CA ALA A 111 -7.12 25.50 -0.52
C ALA A 111 -7.52 25.98 -1.92
N GLY A 112 -8.79 26.38 -2.08
CA GLY A 112 -9.32 26.90 -3.35
C GLY A 112 -9.47 25.87 -4.48
N ARG A 113 -9.14 24.59 -4.26
CA ARG A 113 -9.21 23.58 -5.32
C ARG A 113 -10.65 23.12 -5.57
N ALA A 114 -11.19 23.44 -6.74
CA ALA A 114 -12.57 23.12 -7.12
C ALA A 114 -12.92 21.62 -7.10
N SER A 115 -11.95 20.73 -7.32
CA SER A 115 -12.16 19.27 -7.26
C SER A 115 -12.37 18.74 -5.85
N ILE A 116 -12.09 19.54 -4.81
CA ILE A 116 -12.30 19.24 -3.40
C ILE A 116 -13.52 20.03 -2.93
N ALA A 117 -14.70 19.57 -3.37
CA ALA A 117 -15.96 20.18 -2.97
C ALA A 117 -16.27 19.83 -1.50
N ASN A 118 -16.71 20.83 -0.71
CA ASN A 118 -17.12 20.67 0.69
C ASN A 118 -16.05 20.01 1.59
N GLY A 119 -14.76 20.22 1.30
CA GLY A 119 -13.66 19.63 2.08
C GLY A 119 -13.56 18.10 1.97
N LEU A 120 -14.10 17.51 0.90
CA LEU A 120 -14.09 16.05 0.67
C LEU A 120 -13.19 15.68 -0.51
N ILE A 121 -12.30 14.72 -0.26
CA ILE A 121 -11.50 14.04 -1.28
C ILE A 121 -12.17 12.70 -1.60
N HIS A 122 -12.30 12.38 -2.90
CA HIS A 122 -12.86 11.13 -3.39
C HIS A 122 -11.78 10.34 -4.13
N ILE A 123 -11.26 9.28 -3.52
CA ILE A 123 -10.14 8.49 -4.05
C ILE A 123 -10.69 7.18 -4.61
N ALA A 124 -10.54 6.97 -5.92
CA ALA A 124 -10.87 5.71 -6.56
C ALA A 124 -9.75 4.69 -6.36
N LEU A 125 -10.12 3.49 -5.93
CA LEU A 125 -9.24 2.36 -5.64
C LEU A 125 -9.78 1.11 -6.35
N ASP A 126 -8.91 0.16 -6.63
CA ASP A 126 -9.34 -1.18 -7.07
C ASP A 126 -10.14 -1.85 -5.95
N GLN A 127 -11.32 -2.38 -6.26
CA GLN A 127 -12.14 -3.14 -5.30
C GLN A 127 -11.64 -4.58 -5.11
N GLY A 128 -10.69 -5.00 -5.94
CA GLY A 128 -10.07 -6.32 -5.88
C GLY A 128 -10.67 -7.31 -6.89
N PRO A 129 -10.47 -8.61 -6.67
CA PRO A 129 -10.91 -9.64 -7.60
C PRO A 129 -12.44 -9.78 -7.62
N VAL A 130 -12.93 -10.40 -8.68
CA VAL A 130 -14.31 -10.87 -8.79
C VAL A 130 -14.38 -12.37 -8.59
N ILE A 131 -15.48 -12.85 -8.04
CA ILE A 131 -15.76 -14.29 -7.88
C ILE A 131 -16.28 -14.82 -9.21
N ARG A 132 -15.53 -15.75 -9.79
CA ARG A 132 -15.93 -16.48 -11.00
C ARG A 132 -17.18 -17.31 -10.71
N ASP A 133 -18.21 -17.12 -11.52
CA ASP A 133 -19.42 -17.94 -11.56
C ASP A 133 -19.64 -18.48 -12.98
N ASP A 134 -19.44 -19.79 -13.16
CA ASP A 134 -19.55 -20.43 -14.47
C ASP A 134 -21.00 -20.50 -14.98
N ALA A 135 -22.00 -20.23 -14.14
CA ALA A 135 -23.40 -20.13 -14.55
C ALA A 135 -23.74 -18.75 -15.14
N LEU A 136 -22.87 -17.75 -14.97
CA LEU A 136 -23.08 -16.38 -15.40
C LEU A 136 -22.05 -15.94 -16.45
N PRO A 137 -22.43 -15.06 -17.38
CA PRO A 137 -21.46 -14.34 -18.20
C PRO A 137 -20.43 -13.59 -17.33
N ALA A 138 -19.19 -13.46 -17.84
CA ALA A 138 -18.09 -12.86 -17.08
C ALA A 138 -18.38 -11.42 -16.63
N ASP A 139 -19.15 -10.67 -17.41
CA ASP A 139 -19.54 -9.30 -17.08
C ASP A 139 -20.63 -9.19 -16.00
N GLN A 140 -21.07 -10.33 -15.45
CA GLN A 140 -22.01 -10.41 -14.33
C GLN A 140 -21.36 -10.95 -13.05
N TRP A 141 -20.10 -11.37 -13.10
CA TRP A 141 -19.34 -11.77 -11.92
C TRP A 141 -19.27 -10.62 -10.91
N LYS A 142 -19.35 -10.95 -9.62
CA LYS A 142 -19.42 -9.97 -8.54
C LYS A 142 -18.08 -9.80 -7.84
N PRO A 143 -17.77 -8.59 -7.33
CA PRO A 143 -16.61 -8.40 -6.47
C PRO A 143 -16.60 -9.40 -5.31
N GLU A 144 -15.40 -9.87 -4.95
CA GLU A 144 -15.23 -10.66 -3.72
C GLU A 144 -15.55 -9.83 -2.47
N LYS A 145 -15.28 -8.52 -2.52
CA LYS A 145 -15.51 -7.57 -1.43
C LYS A 145 -16.52 -6.51 -1.85
N ASP A 146 -17.46 -6.20 -0.97
CA ASP A 146 -18.42 -5.11 -1.18
C ASP A 146 -18.04 -3.84 -0.41
N VAL A 147 -18.84 -2.77 -0.54
CA VAL A 147 -18.60 -1.49 0.16
C VAL A 147 -18.56 -1.67 1.69
N GLN A 148 -19.38 -2.58 2.23
CA GLN A 148 -19.50 -2.83 3.66
C GLN A 148 -18.25 -3.54 4.22
N ASP A 149 -17.59 -4.38 3.44
CA ASP A 149 -16.31 -4.97 3.82
C ASP A 149 -15.25 -3.89 4.07
N PHE A 150 -15.10 -2.91 3.16
CA PHE A 150 -14.16 -1.79 3.34
C PHE A 150 -14.54 -0.91 4.54
N ALA A 151 -15.84 -0.64 4.72
CA ALA A 151 -16.33 0.14 5.86
C ALA A 151 -16.12 -0.57 7.21
N THR A 152 -16.19 -1.90 7.24
CA THR A 152 -15.90 -2.69 8.44
C THR A 152 -14.39 -2.70 8.73
N ALA A 153 -13.58 -2.88 7.69
CA ALA A 153 -12.13 -2.99 7.80
C ALA A 153 -11.46 -1.66 8.20
N MET A 154 -11.98 -0.55 7.68
CA MET A 154 -11.48 0.82 7.92
C MET A 154 -12.68 1.77 8.10
N PRO A 155 -13.24 1.85 9.31
CA PRO A 155 -14.50 2.55 9.56
C PRO A 155 -14.40 4.07 9.42
N PRO A 156 -15.54 4.75 9.16
CA PRO A 156 -15.63 6.20 9.28
C PRO A 156 -15.06 6.71 10.61
N GLY A 157 -14.39 7.85 10.58
CA GLY A 157 -13.68 8.42 11.72
C GLY A 157 -12.21 7.98 11.85
N THR A 158 -11.78 6.94 11.13
CA THR A 158 -10.36 6.53 11.08
C THR A 158 -9.52 7.68 10.53
N ARG A 159 -8.46 8.08 11.24
CA ARG A 159 -7.57 9.15 10.78
C ARG A 159 -6.71 8.67 9.63
N VAL A 160 -6.55 9.53 8.63
CA VAL A 160 -5.87 9.19 7.38
C VAL A 160 -5.08 10.38 6.86
N LEU A 161 -3.90 10.13 6.31
CA LEU A 161 -3.13 11.04 5.48
C LEU A 161 -3.11 10.49 4.06
N VAL A 162 -3.44 11.34 3.09
CA VAL A 162 -3.51 10.95 1.67
C VAL A 162 -2.65 11.85 0.78
N PHE A 163 -2.09 11.25 -0.27
CA PHE A 163 -1.26 11.93 -1.28
C PHE A 163 -1.89 11.84 -2.68
N PRO A 164 -3.12 12.34 -2.90
CA PRO A 164 -3.84 12.10 -4.14
C PRO A 164 -3.36 13.00 -5.29
N ARG A 165 -3.83 12.66 -6.49
CA ARG A 165 -3.87 13.55 -7.65
C ARG A 165 -5.22 13.39 -8.32
N GLU A 166 -5.75 14.46 -8.91
CA GLU A 166 -6.92 14.37 -9.79
C GLU A 166 -6.63 13.34 -10.90
N MET A 167 -7.58 12.45 -11.16
CA MET A 167 -7.46 11.56 -12.32
C MET A 167 -7.58 12.40 -13.59
N PRO A 168 -6.66 12.23 -14.57
CA PRO A 168 -6.82 12.84 -15.88
C PRO A 168 -8.13 12.42 -16.53
N GLU A 169 -8.66 13.27 -17.41
CA GLU A 169 -9.82 12.92 -18.22
C GLU A 169 -9.53 11.66 -19.04
N GLY A 170 -10.49 10.74 -19.10
CA GLY A 170 -10.35 9.46 -19.80
C GLY A 170 -9.46 8.42 -19.10
N ALA A 171 -8.87 8.70 -17.94
CA ALA A 171 -7.96 7.77 -17.25
C ALA A 171 -8.62 6.45 -16.80
N LEU A 172 -9.95 6.40 -16.71
CA LEU A 172 -10.71 5.22 -16.33
C LEU A 172 -11.05 4.29 -17.52
N GLY A 173 -10.72 4.69 -18.76
CA GLY A 173 -11.08 3.91 -19.94
C GLY A 173 -12.60 3.82 -20.15
N LYS A 174 -13.08 2.64 -20.58
CA LYS A 174 -14.49 2.41 -20.89
C LYS A 174 -15.30 2.18 -19.61
N VAL A 175 -16.08 3.17 -19.22
CA VAL A 175 -16.98 3.12 -18.06
C VAL A 175 -18.29 2.47 -18.45
N ARG A 176 -18.67 1.38 -17.78
CA ARG A 176 -19.96 0.70 -17.95
C ARG A 176 -21.01 1.22 -16.97
N ASP A 177 -20.60 1.51 -15.75
CA ASP A 177 -21.42 2.15 -14.72
C ASP A 177 -20.55 3.20 -14.01
N ALA A 178 -21.10 4.39 -13.75
CA ALA A 178 -20.37 5.47 -13.08
C ALA A 178 -20.24 5.26 -11.55
N GLY A 179 -21.01 4.33 -10.98
CA GLY A 179 -21.11 4.10 -9.55
C GLY A 179 -21.97 5.16 -8.84
N ALA A 180 -21.74 5.33 -7.54
CA ALA A 180 -22.46 6.33 -6.76
C ALA A 180 -22.08 7.74 -7.21
N ALA A 181 -23.09 8.61 -7.35
CA ALA A 181 -22.91 9.99 -7.78
C ALA A 181 -21.96 10.76 -6.85
N LEU A 182 -21.09 11.58 -7.44
CA LEU A 182 -20.22 12.50 -6.71
C LEU A 182 -20.91 13.85 -6.51
N PRO A 183 -20.54 14.61 -5.47
CA PRO A 183 -20.95 16.00 -5.36
C PRO A 183 -20.60 16.81 -6.61
N PRO A 184 -21.37 17.86 -6.97
CA PRO A 184 -21.05 18.71 -8.10
C PRO A 184 -19.60 19.23 -8.02
N ARG A 185 -18.89 19.20 -9.15
CA ARG A 185 -17.47 19.61 -9.31
C ARG A 185 -16.43 18.72 -8.61
N ALA A 186 -16.83 17.79 -7.75
CA ALA A 186 -15.90 16.81 -7.20
C ALA A 186 -15.36 15.92 -8.33
N LYS A 187 -14.07 15.56 -8.24
CA LYS A 187 -13.43 14.64 -9.18
C LYS A 187 -12.91 13.42 -8.45
N LEU A 188 -12.91 12.29 -9.15
CA LEU A 188 -12.16 11.12 -8.69
C LEU A 188 -10.67 11.40 -8.70
N MET A 189 -10.01 10.93 -7.66
CA MET A 189 -8.58 11.04 -7.48
C MET A 189 -7.94 9.67 -7.42
N SER A 190 -6.66 9.63 -7.76
CA SER A 190 -5.81 8.43 -7.65
C SER A 190 -4.68 8.68 -6.66
N VAL A 191 -4.26 7.62 -5.96
CA VAL A 191 -3.11 7.63 -5.05
C VAL A 191 -2.02 6.67 -5.56
N PRO A 192 -0.73 6.98 -5.34
CA PRO A 192 0.33 6.00 -5.54
C PRO A 192 0.20 4.87 -4.50
N PRO A 193 0.96 3.77 -4.64
CA PRO A 193 0.94 2.67 -3.66
C PRO A 193 1.17 3.13 -2.20
N GLN A 194 2.18 3.99 -1.96
CA GLN A 194 2.43 4.58 -0.63
C GLN A 194 1.49 5.75 -0.25
N GLY A 195 0.44 6.02 -1.04
CA GLY A 195 -0.31 7.27 -0.98
C GLY A 195 -1.41 7.35 0.08
N ILE A 196 -1.56 6.33 0.93
CA ILE A 196 -2.53 6.27 2.03
C ILE A 196 -1.80 5.80 3.28
N VAL A 197 -1.87 6.59 4.35
CA VAL A 197 -1.41 6.22 5.68
C VAL A 197 -2.57 6.38 6.65
N LEU A 198 -2.81 5.39 7.49
CA LEU A 198 -3.88 5.32 8.47
C LEU A 198 -3.28 5.32 9.89
N GLU A 199 -4.02 5.87 10.85
CA GLU A 199 -3.69 5.70 12.28
C GLU A 199 -4.58 4.60 12.87
N ASP A 200 -3.97 3.55 13.38
CA ASP A 200 -4.67 2.45 14.02
C ASP A 200 -5.02 2.81 15.48
N PRO A 201 -6.31 2.82 15.86
CA PRO A 201 -6.71 3.23 17.20
C PRO A 201 -6.23 2.27 18.30
N ALA A 202 -6.13 0.97 18.02
CA ALA A 202 -5.63 0.00 19.00
C ALA A 202 -4.12 0.09 19.18
N LEU A 203 -3.36 0.34 18.11
CA LEU A 203 -1.92 0.62 18.25
C LEU A 203 -1.67 1.94 18.99
N LYS A 204 -2.44 2.99 18.66
CA LYS A 204 -2.37 4.27 19.37
C LYS A 204 -2.68 4.13 20.86
N ALA A 205 -3.72 3.37 21.22
CA ALA A 205 -4.09 3.14 22.61
C ALA A 205 -3.02 2.35 23.39
N ARG A 206 -2.22 1.52 22.69
CA ARG A 206 -1.15 0.74 23.31
C ARG A 206 0.17 1.48 23.41
N ALA A 207 0.32 2.65 22.76
CA ALA A 207 1.51 3.51 22.70
C ALA A 207 2.70 2.96 23.49
N ILE A 208 3.35 1.93 22.95
CA ILE A 208 4.55 1.36 23.52
C ILE A 208 5.71 2.22 23.03
N ASP A 209 6.64 2.56 23.93
CA ASP A 209 7.78 3.40 23.59
C ASP A 209 8.50 2.92 22.33
N GLY A 210 8.61 3.84 21.35
CA GLY A 210 9.33 3.62 20.10
C GLY A 210 8.53 2.99 18.96
N GLN A 211 7.23 2.69 19.13
CA GLN A 211 6.41 2.06 18.10
C GLN A 211 5.42 3.04 17.46
N THR A 212 5.25 2.93 16.15
CA THR A 212 4.29 3.75 15.42
C THR A 212 2.90 3.11 15.45
N ALA A 213 1.88 3.95 15.65
CA ALA A 213 0.47 3.62 15.46
C ALA A 213 0.03 3.77 14.01
N LEU A 214 0.95 4.14 13.11
CA LEU A 214 0.66 4.33 11.70
C LEU A 214 0.75 2.99 10.96
N VAL A 215 -0.14 2.83 9.99
CA VAL A 215 -0.13 1.69 9.05
C VAL A 215 -0.37 2.22 7.64
N GLY A 216 0.27 1.61 6.66
CA GLY A 216 0.13 1.94 5.26
C GLY A 216 -1.10 1.26 4.66
N GLY A 217 -1.79 1.95 3.76
CA GLY A 217 -2.99 1.44 3.12
C GLY A 217 -2.68 0.34 2.10
N ARG A 218 -2.30 0.75 0.88
CA ARG A 218 -2.06 -0.19 -0.23
C ARG A 218 -0.72 -0.91 -0.14
N GLU A 219 0.25 -0.31 0.54
CA GLU A 219 1.57 -0.89 0.79
C GLU A 219 1.93 -0.69 2.27
N PRO A 220 2.65 -1.64 2.88
CA PRO A 220 3.21 -1.44 4.22
C PRO A 220 4.14 -0.22 4.29
N LEU A 221 4.17 0.48 5.43
CA LEU A 221 5.01 1.67 5.64
C LEU A 221 6.50 1.41 5.44
N ASN A 222 6.97 0.23 5.83
CA ASN A 222 8.38 -0.13 5.77
C ASN A 222 8.91 -0.28 4.33
N VAL A 223 8.04 -0.38 3.32
CA VAL A 223 8.43 -0.38 1.90
C VAL A 223 9.13 0.93 1.52
N GLY A 224 8.77 2.04 2.16
CA GLY A 224 9.40 3.34 1.93
C GLY A 224 10.67 3.62 2.72
N GLY A 225 11.19 2.67 3.50
CA GLY A 225 12.32 2.91 4.40
C GLY A 225 11.92 3.46 5.78
N SER A 226 12.91 3.64 6.66
CA SER A 226 12.68 3.88 8.10
C SER A 226 11.98 5.21 8.41
N ALA A 227 12.14 6.23 7.55
CA ALA A 227 11.57 7.55 7.77
C ALA A 227 10.04 7.55 7.86
N TRP A 228 9.37 6.58 7.24
CA TRP A 228 7.92 6.39 7.33
C TRP A 228 7.45 5.92 8.71
N SER A 229 8.31 5.22 9.45
CA SER A 229 8.01 4.67 10.78
C SER A 229 8.49 5.55 11.94
N GLU A 230 9.25 6.61 11.66
CA GLU A 230 9.75 7.54 12.67
C GLU A 230 8.63 8.30 13.39
N PRO A 231 7.58 8.83 12.72
CA PRO A 231 6.45 9.42 13.42
C PRO A 231 5.62 8.36 14.14
N LYS A 232 5.31 8.58 15.41
CA LYS A 232 4.60 7.58 16.23
C LYS A 232 3.10 7.57 16.00
N ASN A 233 2.54 8.65 15.49
CA ASN A 233 1.11 8.87 15.31
C ASN A 233 0.88 9.91 14.20
N MET A 234 -0.39 10.14 13.87
CA MET A 234 -0.77 11.03 12.78
C MET A 234 -0.42 12.49 13.08
N ASP A 235 -0.52 12.92 14.34
CA ASP A 235 -0.17 14.29 14.75
C ASP A 235 1.31 14.58 14.52
N GLU A 236 2.18 13.63 14.90
CA GLU A 236 3.63 13.73 14.66
C GLU A 236 3.97 13.71 13.16
N LEU A 237 3.30 12.86 12.36
CA LEU A 237 3.51 12.80 10.92
C LEU A 237 3.10 14.12 10.24
N VAL A 238 1.95 14.67 10.61
CA VAL A 238 1.47 15.95 10.08
C VAL A 238 2.39 17.09 10.52
N ALA A 239 2.77 17.15 11.80
CA ALA A 239 3.70 18.16 12.30
C ALA A 239 5.05 18.11 11.57
N ARG A 240 5.56 16.90 11.29
CA ARG A 240 6.79 16.69 10.53
C ARG A 240 6.68 17.23 9.10
N LEU A 241 5.58 16.97 8.41
CA LEU A 241 5.34 17.51 7.06
C LEU A 241 5.26 19.05 7.08
N LYS A 242 4.57 19.63 8.06
CA LYS A 242 4.48 21.09 8.24
C LYS A 242 5.85 21.73 8.48
N GLN A 243 6.69 21.13 9.34
CA GLN A 243 8.07 21.56 9.57
C GLN A 243 8.94 21.55 8.30
N ARG A 244 8.53 20.80 7.27
CA ARG A 244 9.20 20.66 5.98
C ARG A 244 8.56 21.51 4.87
N GLY A 245 7.64 22.41 5.24
CA GLY A 245 7.02 23.38 4.32
C GLY A 245 5.75 22.90 3.64
N PHE A 246 5.14 21.80 4.12
CA PHE A 246 3.82 21.35 3.66
C PHE A 246 2.75 21.83 4.65
N ASP A 247 2.42 23.12 4.58
CA ASP A 247 1.40 23.78 5.40
C ASP A 247 0.65 24.81 4.53
N GLU A 248 -0.68 24.93 4.69
CA GLU A 248 -1.55 25.87 3.95
C GLU A 248 -2.31 26.80 4.88
#